data_AF-A0A1B2DPS9-F1
#
_entry.id   AF-A0A1B2DPS9-F1
#
_cell.length_a   1.000
_cell.length_b   1.000
_cell.length_c   1.000
_cell.angle_alpha   90.00
_cell.angle_beta   90.00
_cell.angle_gamma   90.00
#
_symmetry.space_group_name_H-M   'P 1'
#
loop_
_entity.id
_entity.type
_entity.pdbx_description
1 polymer ?
#
loop_
_entity_poly.entity_id
_entity_poly.type
_entity_poly.pdbx_seq_one_letter_code
_entity_poly.pdbx_strand_id
1 'polypeptide(L)'
;MLARIYKGWSEIKAATQPIRNKEQLMEHGRRMGDSGKYSKELILRAEQNGIPYATFIYRIRKGWEPERASTLPPSRSNVTMQLKEIHGDNYFRELSSRFFNKMKS
;
A
#
# COMPACT_ATOMS: atom_id res chain seq x y z
N MET A 1 0.57 -36.39 4.19
CA MET A 1 0.61 -37.25 2.98
C MET A 1 -0.74 -37.33 2.25
N LEU A 2 -1.87 -37.48 2.95
CA LEU A 2 -3.19 -37.76 2.34
C LEU A 2 -3.68 -36.74 1.29
N ALA A 3 -3.39 -35.44 1.45
CA ALA A 3 -3.87 -34.39 0.55
C ALA A 3 -3.37 -34.49 -0.91
N ARG A 4 -2.24 -35.18 -1.16
CA ARG A 4 -1.66 -35.35 -2.51
C ARG A 4 -2.26 -36.55 -3.25
N ILE A 5 -2.47 -37.66 -2.55
CA ILE A 5 -3.12 -38.87 -3.09
C ILE A 5 -4.57 -38.56 -3.45
N TYR A 6 -5.28 -37.80 -2.61
CA TYR A 6 -6.66 -37.37 -2.88
C TYR A 6 -6.80 -36.47 -4.13
N LYS A 7 -5.72 -35.80 -4.55
CA LYS A 7 -5.65 -35.03 -5.81
C LYS A 7 -5.10 -35.82 -7.00
N GLY A 8 -4.96 -37.14 -6.87
CA GLY A 8 -4.54 -38.04 -7.96
C GLY A 8 -3.03 -38.04 -8.24
N TRP A 9 -2.19 -37.61 -7.30
CA TRP A 9 -0.73 -37.69 -7.47
C TRP A 9 -0.24 -39.09 -7.11
N SER A 10 0.67 -39.64 -7.91
CA SER A 10 1.39 -40.87 -7.56
C SER A 10 2.30 -40.63 -6.35
N GLU A 11 2.52 -41.68 -5.57
CA GLU A 11 3.27 -41.61 -4.31
C GLU A 11 4.70 -41.07 -4.50
N ILE A 12 5.39 -41.54 -5.54
CA ILE A 12 6.73 -41.08 -5.93
C ILE A 12 6.70 -39.59 -6.30
N LYS A 13 5.72 -39.15 -7.09
CA LYS A 13 5.56 -37.74 -7.50
C LYS A 13 5.21 -36.83 -6.32
N ALA A 14 4.43 -37.34 -5.37
CA ALA A 14 4.05 -36.67 -4.13
C ALA A 14 5.22 -36.46 -3.17
N ALA A 15 6.18 -37.39 -3.15
CA ALA A 15 7.37 -37.30 -2.31
C ALA A 15 8.46 -36.38 -2.90
N THR A 16 8.60 -36.36 -4.23
CA THR A 16 9.71 -35.66 -4.92
C THR A 16 9.39 -34.22 -5.34
N GLN A 17 8.11 -33.88 -5.58
CA GLN A 17 7.77 -32.55 -6.10
C GLN A 17 7.13 -31.62 -5.05
N PRO A 18 7.53 -30.33 -5.01
CA PRO A 18 6.83 -29.33 -4.20
C PRO A 18 5.40 -29.12 -4.73
N ILE A 19 4.44 -28.90 -3.82
CA ILE A 19 2.99 -28.78 -4.16
C ILE A 19 2.72 -27.63 -5.14
N ARG A 20 3.56 -26.59 -5.15
CA ARG A 20 3.50 -25.45 -6.06
C ARG A 20 4.91 -25.13 -6.53
N ASN A 21 5.06 -24.78 -7.80
CA ASN A 21 6.32 -24.24 -8.32
C ASN A 21 6.61 -22.89 -7.62
N LYS A 22 7.83 -22.72 -7.10
CA LYS A 22 8.27 -21.50 -6.40
C LYS A 22 8.07 -20.26 -7.26
N GLU A 23 8.37 -20.33 -8.55
CA GLU A 23 8.15 -19.21 -9.49
C GLU A 23 6.68 -18.88 -9.65
N GLN A 24 5.82 -19.89 -9.79
CA GLN A 24 4.37 -19.68 -9.91
C GLN A 24 3.77 -19.07 -8.62
N LEU A 25 4.33 -19.42 -7.46
CA LEU A 25 3.97 -18.85 -6.17
C LEU A 25 4.38 -17.38 -6.06
N MET A 26 5.61 -17.06 -6.48
CA MET A 26 6.13 -15.68 -6.49
C MET A 26 5.39 -14.80 -7.50
N GLU A 27 5.11 -15.34 -8.69
CA GLU A 27 4.35 -14.67 -9.74
C GLU A 27 2.90 -14.41 -9.31
N HIS A 28 2.25 -15.38 -8.68
CA HIS A 28 0.91 -15.19 -8.11
C HIS A 28 0.90 -14.08 -7.03
N GLY A 29 1.91 -14.04 -6.16
CA GLY A 29 2.07 -12.98 -5.15
C GLY A 29 2.31 -11.60 -5.78
N ARG A 30 3.16 -11.50 -6.81
CA ARG A 30 3.39 -10.25 -7.56
C ARG A 30 2.12 -9.76 -8.26
N ARG A 31 1.38 -10.67 -8.89
CA ARG A 31 0.18 -10.36 -9.68
C ARG A 31 -1.00 -9.93 -8.81
N MET A 32 -1.14 -10.53 -7.64
CA MET A 32 -2.20 -10.15 -6.70
C MET A 32 -1.88 -8.81 -6.02
N GLY A 33 -0.61 -8.56 -5.70
CA GLY A 33 -0.22 -7.43 -4.84
C GLY A 33 -0.95 -7.48 -3.48
N ASP A 34 -0.54 -6.63 -2.54
CA ASP A 34 -1.29 -6.46 -1.28
C ASP A 34 -2.68 -5.77 -1.52
N SER A 35 -2.93 -5.38 -2.77
CA SER A 35 -4.09 -4.70 -3.35
C SER A 35 -5.44 -5.45 -3.27
N GLY A 36 -5.45 -6.74 -2.93
CA GLY A 36 -6.68 -7.55 -2.95
C GLY A 36 -7.58 -7.42 -1.71
N LYS A 37 -7.10 -6.86 -0.59
CA LYS A 37 -7.82 -6.93 0.70
C LYS A 37 -8.77 -5.75 0.97
N TYR A 38 -8.59 -4.61 0.30
CA TYR A 38 -9.35 -3.38 0.60
C TYR A 38 -9.86 -2.72 -0.68
N SER A 39 -11.02 -2.05 -0.60
CA SER A 39 -11.61 -1.36 -1.75
C SER A 39 -10.64 -0.34 -2.36
N LYS A 40 -10.54 -0.35 -3.70
CA LYS A 40 -9.71 0.61 -4.45
C LYS A 40 -10.08 2.06 -4.13
N GLU A 41 -11.35 2.33 -3.85
CA GLU A 41 -11.85 3.66 -3.49
C GLU A 41 -11.21 4.19 -2.19
N LEU A 42 -11.05 3.32 -1.18
CA LEU A 42 -10.45 3.71 0.10
C LEU A 42 -8.95 3.98 -0.03
N ILE A 43 -8.28 3.23 -0.91
CA ILE A 43 -6.86 3.44 -1.22
C ILE A 43 -6.68 4.77 -1.95
N LEU A 44 -7.50 5.04 -2.96
CA LEU A 44 -7.49 6.32 -3.69
C LEU A 44 -7.79 7.50 -2.76
N ARG A 45 -8.77 7.36 -1.87
CA ARG A 45 -9.10 8.38 -0.86
C ARG A 45 -7.94 8.63 0.09
N ALA A 46 -7.24 7.58 0.53
CA ALA A 46 -6.04 7.73 1.34
C ALA A 46 -4.93 8.51 0.60
N GLU A 47 -4.69 8.18 -0.67
CA GLU A 47 -3.69 8.87 -1.50
C GLU A 47 -4.04 10.34 -1.73
N GLN A 48 -5.31 10.66 -2.01
CA GLN A 48 -5.81 12.03 -2.14
C GLN A 48 -5.54 12.84 -0.86
N ASN A 49 -5.75 12.21 0.30
CA ASN A 49 -5.46 12.80 1.60
C ASN A 49 -3.96 12.77 1.96
N GLY A 50 -3.07 12.35 1.06
CA GLY A 50 -1.63 12.28 1.30
C GLY A 50 -1.21 11.21 2.31
N ILE A 51 -2.04 10.19 2.51
CA ILE A 51 -1.78 9.04 3.38
C ILE A 51 -1.19 7.92 2.53
N PRO A 52 0.07 7.51 2.77
CA PRO A 52 0.67 6.40 2.04
C PRO A 52 -0.11 5.10 2.27
N TYR A 53 -0.20 4.25 1.24
CA TYR A 53 -0.86 2.95 1.31
C TYR A 53 -0.43 2.13 2.54
N ALA A 54 0.88 2.03 2.81
CA ALA A 54 1.40 1.31 3.97
C ALA A 54 0.87 1.86 5.31
N THR A 55 0.64 3.17 5.40
CA THR A 55 0.07 3.81 6.59
C THR A 55 -1.42 3.47 6.74
N PHE A 56 -2.17 3.49 5.64
CA PHE A 56 -3.56 3.05 5.60
C PHE A 56 -3.68 1.58 6.08
N ILE A 57 -2.88 0.67 5.52
CA ILE A 57 -2.85 -0.74 5.92
C ILE A 57 -2.49 -0.92 7.40
N TYR A 58 -1.49 -0.19 7.88
CA TYR A 58 -1.09 -0.24 9.27
C TYR A 58 -2.25 0.14 10.21
N ARG A 59 -3.04 1.17 9.86
CA ARG A 59 -4.21 1.59 10.63
C ARG A 59 -5.30 0.52 10.66
N ILE A 60 -5.62 -0.09 9.52
CA ILE A 60 -6.61 -1.18 9.48
C ILE A 60 -6.16 -2.36 10.34
N ARG A 61 -4.87 -2.74 10.26
CA ARG A 61 -4.30 -3.81 11.10
C ARG A 61 -4.37 -3.50 12.59
N LYS A 62 -4.43 -2.22 12.96
CA LYS A 62 -4.65 -1.74 14.33
C LYS A 62 -6.13 -1.64 14.73
N GLY A 63 -7.04 -2.09 13.87
CA GLY A 63 -8.48 -2.09 14.13
C GLY A 63 -9.15 -0.74 13.88
N TRP A 64 -8.57 0.12 13.04
CA TRP A 64 -9.23 1.36 12.65
C TRP A 64 -10.30 1.11 11.59
N GLU A 65 -11.39 1.85 11.69
CA GLU A 65 -12.40 1.91 10.64
C GLU A 65 -11.80 2.39 9.31
N PRO A 66 -12.15 1.78 8.16
CA PRO A 66 -11.52 2.10 6.89
C PRO A 66 -11.70 3.54 6.41
N GLU A 67 -12.85 4.14 6.68
CA GLU A 67 -13.09 5.55 6.38
C GLU A 67 -12.18 6.46 7.23
N ARG A 68 -12.07 6.16 8.53
CA ARG A 68 -11.19 6.90 9.45
C ARG A 68 -9.71 6.73 9.06
N ALA A 69 -9.33 5.53 8.63
CA ALA A 69 -7.97 5.22 8.23
C ALA A 69 -7.53 5.92 6.94
N SER A 70 -8.47 6.23 6.05
CA SER A 70 -8.21 6.92 4.77
C SER A 70 -8.32 8.44 4.83
N THR A 71 -8.72 9.02 5.97
CA THR A 71 -8.98 10.47 6.10
C THR A 71 -8.11 11.16 7.15
N LEU A 72 -7.79 10.50 8.27
CA LEU A 72 -7.07 11.17 9.35
C LEU A 72 -5.57 11.37 9.03
N PRO A 73 -4.97 12.51 9.38
CA PRO A 73 -3.52 12.71 9.26
C PRO A 73 -2.75 11.76 10.21
N PRO A 74 -1.59 11.21 9.79
CA PRO A 74 -0.79 10.30 10.62
C PRO A 74 -0.10 10.98 11.79
N SER A 75 0.05 12.31 11.74
CA SER A 75 0.52 13.14 12.85
C SER A 75 0.00 14.56 12.67
N ARG A 76 -0.20 15.28 13.79
CA ARG A 76 -0.38 16.75 13.77
C ARG A 76 0.82 17.48 13.16
N SER A 77 2.01 16.89 13.20
CA SER A 77 3.23 17.42 12.61
C SER A 77 3.44 17.01 11.14
N ASN A 78 2.44 16.44 10.47
CA ASN A 78 2.59 16.09 9.06
C ASN A 78 2.58 17.35 8.20
N VAL A 79 3.77 17.97 8.11
CA VAL A 79 4.05 19.19 7.35
C VAL A 79 3.54 19.05 5.92
N THR A 80 3.64 17.87 5.30
CA THR A 80 3.17 17.65 3.93
C THR A 80 1.67 17.89 3.78
N MET A 81 0.83 17.43 4.72
CA MET A 81 -0.62 17.70 4.66
C MET A 81 -0.93 19.16 4.94
N GLN A 82 -0.27 19.77 5.91
CA GLN A 82 -0.46 21.19 6.22
C GLN A 82 -0.05 22.07 5.03
N LEU A 83 1.06 21.76 4.37
CA LEU A 83 1.51 22.49 3.19
C LEU A 83 0.56 22.28 2.01
N LYS A 84 0.02 21.07 1.82
CA LYS A 84 -1.02 20.83 0.81
C LYS A 84 -2.32 21.57 1.11
N GLU A 85 -2.69 21.72 2.37
CA GLU A 85 -3.87 22.48 2.78
C GLU A 85 -3.69 23.99 2.51
N ILE A 86 -2.51 24.54 2.81
CA ILE A 86 -2.21 25.97 2.64
C ILE A 86 -1.95 26.34 1.17
N HIS A 87 -1.22 25.50 0.43
CA HIS A 87 -0.68 25.83 -0.89
C HIS A 87 -1.20 24.93 -2.02
N GLY A 88 -2.06 23.96 -1.73
CA GLY A 88 -2.57 22.99 -2.69
C GLY A 88 -1.52 21.98 -3.17
N ASP A 89 -1.86 21.19 -4.19
CA ASP A 89 -0.97 20.14 -4.72
C ASP A 89 0.34 20.67 -5.32
N ASN A 90 0.36 21.95 -5.71
CA ASN A 90 1.55 22.62 -6.27
C ASN A 90 2.48 23.25 -5.22
N TYR A 91 2.28 22.97 -3.92
CA TYR A 91 3.03 23.59 -2.82
C TYR A 91 4.55 23.52 -3.02
N PHE A 92 5.07 22.39 -3.54
CA PHE A 92 6.51 22.21 -3.73
C PHE A 92 7.09 23.22 -4.73
N ARG A 93 6.38 23.49 -5.83
CA ARG A 93 6.80 24.45 -6.85
C ARG A 93 6.74 25.88 -6.31
N GLU A 94 5.65 26.22 -5.63
CA GLU A 94 5.43 27.58 -5.10
C GLU A 94 6.45 27.94 -4.01
N LEU A 95 6.68 27.04 -3.05
CA LEU A 95 7.64 27.22 -1.97
C LEU A 95 9.08 27.26 -2.49
N SER A 96 9.41 26.41 -3.47
CA SER A 96 10.72 26.44 -4.12
C SER A 96 10.96 27.78 -4.81
N SER A 97 10.00 28.27 -5.60
CA SER A 97 10.12 29.59 -6.25
C SER A 97 10.30 30.72 -5.23
N ARG A 98 9.54 30.74 -4.14
CA ARG A 98 9.68 31.76 -3.07
C ARG A 98 11.06 31.70 -2.42
N PHE A 99 11.56 30.50 -2.12
CA PHE A 99 12.88 30.31 -1.53
C PHE A 99 14.00 30.82 -2.45
N PHE A 100 13.99 30.46 -3.74
CA PHE A 100 14.98 30.91 -4.70
C PHE A 100 14.91 32.42 -4.98
N ASN A 101 13.71 33.01 -4.99
CA ASN A 101 13.55 34.45 -5.14
C ASN A 101 14.08 35.22 -3.93
N LYS A 102 13.91 34.68 -2.71
CA LYS A 102 14.45 35.26 -1.48
C LYS A 102 15.98 35.24 -1.43
N MET A 103 16.62 34.22 -1.99
CA MET A 103 18.09 34.14 -2.07
C MET A 103 18.70 35.10 -3.10
N LYS A 104 17.89 35.65 -4.01
CA LYS A 104 18.31 36.62 -5.04
C LYS A 104 18.02 38.07 -4.64
N SER A 105 17.36 38.28 -3.50
CA SER A 105 17.09 39.59 -2.89
C SER A 105 18.13 39.91 -1.83
#